data_AF-A0A183IPZ8-F1
#
_entry.id   AF-A0A183IPZ8-F1
#
_cell.length_a   1.000
_cell.length_b   1.000
_cell.length_c   1.000
_cell.angle_alpha   90.00
_cell.angle_beta   90.00
_cell.angle_gamma   90.00
#
_symmetry.space_group_name_H-M   'P 1'
#
loop_
_entity.id
_entity.type
_entity.pdbx_description
1 polymer ?
#
loop_
_entity_poly.entity_id
_entity_poly.type
_entity_poly.pdbx_seq_one_letter_code
_entity_poly.pdbx_strand_id
1 'polypeptide(L)'
;MNSETEELQLYEEVHPRLKVQRYEEEHWDNAIRQYREIEKRFWKEENQLVIDRLKATQFPVGAYHQPFVHVLDIARDGAVLPHIDSVRYCGSTISGISLLSDAVMRLVHAKDKQLMIDLYLKRRSVYTIT
;
A
#
# COMPACT_ATOMS: atom_id res chain seq x y z
N MET A 1 -6.81 -14.40 -1.96
CA MET A 1 -7.69 -13.33 -1.43
C MET A 1 -7.45 -12.15 -2.35
N ASN A 2 -8.50 -11.54 -2.91
CA ASN A 2 -8.50 -10.60 -4.03
C ASN A 2 -8.56 -11.32 -5.39
N SER A 3 -9.78 -11.45 -5.90
CA SER A 3 -10.08 -11.94 -7.24
C SER A 3 -9.66 -10.92 -8.32
N GLU A 4 -9.64 -11.34 -9.57
CA GLU A 4 -9.45 -10.43 -10.71
C GLU A 4 -10.54 -9.34 -10.75
N THR A 5 -11.77 -9.70 -10.38
CA THR A 5 -12.90 -8.76 -10.27
C THR A 5 -12.65 -7.69 -9.21
N GLU A 6 -12.24 -8.08 -8.00
CA GLU A 6 -11.99 -7.12 -6.91
C GLU A 6 -10.82 -6.19 -7.25
N GLU A 7 -9.77 -6.70 -7.89
CA GLU A 7 -8.68 -5.86 -8.39
C GLU A 7 -9.15 -4.85 -9.43
N LEU A 8 -9.96 -5.28 -10.40
CA LEU A 8 -10.50 -4.39 -11.43
C LEU A 8 -11.39 -3.30 -10.81
N GLN A 9 -12.26 -3.68 -9.87
CA GLN A 9 -13.16 -2.73 -9.17
C GLN A 9 -12.38 -1.70 -8.36
N LEU A 10 -11.34 -2.12 -7.62
CA LEU A 10 -10.47 -1.20 -6.88
C LEU A 10 -9.76 -0.24 -7.84
N TYR A 11 -9.19 -0.78 -8.91
CA TYR A 11 -8.50 0.00 -9.93
C TYR A 11 -9.41 1.03 -10.59
N GLU A 12 -10.59 0.63 -11.08
CA GLU A 12 -11.54 1.52 -11.75
C GLU A 12 -12.05 2.64 -10.85
N GLU A 13 -12.11 2.42 -9.53
CA GLU A 13 -12.52 3.46 -8.60
C GLU A 13 -11.43 4.52 -8.37
N VAL A 14 -10.16 4.12 -8.28
CA VAL A 14 -9.05 5.03 -7.95
C VAL A 14 -8.40 5.65 -9.19
N HIS A 15 -8.36 4.91 -10.30
CA HIS A 15 -7.65 5.28 -11.52
C HIS A 15 -8.09 6.63 -12.12
N PRO A 16 -9.39 7.01 -12.17
CA PRO A 16 -9.79 8.29 -12.73
C PRO A 16 -9.17 9.51 -12.03
N ARG A 17 -8.91 9.41 -10.73
CA ARG A 17 -8.28 10.48 -9.94
C ARG A 17 -6.76 10.44 -10.03
N LEU A 18 -6.17 9.26 -10.05
CA LEU A 18 -4.72 9.10 -10.19
C LEU A 18 -4.25 9.50 -11.60
N LYS A 19 -4.98 9.12 -12.67
CA LYS A 19 -4.54 9.32 -14.06
C LYS A 19 -4.31 10.78 -14.46
N VAL A 20 -4.99 11.71 -13.79
CA VAL A 20 -4.87 13.15 -14.07
C VAL A 20 -3.71 13.81 -13.29
N GLN A 21 -3.18 13.13 -12.28
CA GLN A 21 -1.97 13.56 -11.58
C GLN A 21 -0.73 13.19 -12.42
N ARG A 22 0.28 14.05 -12.36
CA ARG A 22 1.62 13.72 -12.87
C ARG A 22 2.30 12.81 -11.85
N TYR A 23 3.22 11.98 -12.33
CA TYR A 23 4.16 11.32 -11.43
C TYR A 23 5.09 12.37 -10.81
N GLU A 24 5.29 12.25 -9.51
CA GLU A 24 6.22 13.05 -8.71
C GLU A 24 7.58 12.34 -8.70
N GLU A 25 8.65 13.12 -8.88
CA GLU A 25 10.00 12.57 -8.96
C GLU A 25 10.54 12.14 -7.59
N GLU A 26 10.26 12.92 -6.54
CA GLU A 26 10.70 12.66 -5.16
C GLU A 26 9.64 13.14 -4.15
N HIS A 27 9.35 12.33 -3.14
CA HIS A 27 8.54 12.72 -1.96
C HIS A 27 9.38 13.60 -1.00
N TRP A 28 8.75 14.40 -0.14
CA TRP A 28 9.46 15.37 0.72
C TRP A 28 10.48 14.75 1.69
N ASP A 29 10.32 13.46 2.02
CA ASP A 29 11.24 12.67 2.85
C ASP A 29 12.20 11.77 2.02
N ASN A 30 12.15 11.89 0.69
CA ASN A 30 12.88 11.07 -0.28
C ASN A 30 12.61 9.56 -0.20
N ALA A 31 11.49 9.12 0.36
CA ALA A 31 11.16 7.70 0.49
C ALA A 31 10.57 7.07 -0.78
N ILE A 32 10.01 7.85 -1.70
CA ILE A 32 9.32 7.33 -2.89
C ILE A 32 9.71 8.14 -4.13
N ARG A 33 9.88 7.46 -5.27
CA ARG A 33 10.21 8.04 -6.58
C ARG A 33 9.28 7.57 -7.69
N GLN A 34 9.01 8.45 -8.64
CA GLN A 34 8.12 8.23 -9.80
C GLN A 34 6.78 7.63 -9.36
N TYR A 35 6.10 8.32 -8.45
CA TYR A 35 4.84 7.88 -7.86
C TYR A 35 3.77 8.96 -7.98
N ARG A 36 2.53 8.56 -7.75
CA ARG A 36 1.41 9.46 -7.50
C ARG A 36 0.51 8.83 -6.47
N GLU A 37 -0.17 9.65 -5.69
CA GLU A 37 -0.93 9.15 -4.55
C GLU A 37 -2.20 9.94 -4.28
N ILE A 38 -3.12 9.25 -3.61
CA ILE A 38 -4.31 9.85 -3.02
C ILE A 38 -4.56 9.23 -1.65
N GLU A 39 -5.18 10.00 -0.78
CA GLU A 39 -5.84 9.50 0.42
C GLU A 39 -7.35 9.41 0.16
N LYS A 40 -7.94 8.25 0.45
CA LYS A 40 -9.35 7.99 0.17
C LYS A 40 -10.07 7.42 1.39
N ARG A 41 -11.12 8.12 1.80
CA ARG A 41 -11.97 7.75 2.96
C ARG A 41 -13.20 6.95 2.57
N PHE A 42 -13.90 7.36 1.52
CA PHE A 42 -15.17 6.75 1.11
C PHE A 42 -14.97 5.92 -0.14
N TRP A 43 -15.46 4.68 -0.11
CA TRP A 43 -15.34 3.69 -1.18
C TRP A 43 -16.72 3.28 -1.68
N LYS A 44 -16.81 2.78 -2.93
CA LYS A 44 -18.02 2.08 -3.38
C LYS A 44 -18.25 0.85 -2.52
N GLU A 45 -19.50 0.42 -2.42
CA GLU A 45 -19.91 -0.69 -1.55
C GLU A 45 -19.06 -1.95 -1.77
N GLU A 46 -18.82 -2.33 -3.03
CA GLU A 46 -18.05 -3.51 -3.39
C GLU A 46 -16.59 -3.42 -2.92
N ASN A 47 -15.98 -2.25 -3.04
CA ASN A 47 -14.60 -2.01 -2.62
C ASN A 47 -14.48 -1.81 -1.10
N GLN A 48 -15.50 -1.26 -0.46
CA GLN A 48 -15.57 -1.15 1.00
C GLN A 48 -15.55 -2.54 1.65
N LEU A 49 -16.24 -3.53 1.08
CA LEU A 49 -16.19 -4.92 1.55
C LEU A 49 -14.78 -5.51 1.52
N VAL A 50 -13.98 -5.18 0.49
CA VAL A 50 -12.58 -5.62 0.41
C VAL A 50 -11.74 -4.98 1.53
N ILE A 51 -11.92 -3.68 1.76
CA ILE A 51 -11.19 -2.93 2.80
C ILE A 51 -11.59 -3.41 4.19
N ASP A 52 -12.87 -3.65 4.44
CA ASP A 52 -13.36 -4.13 5.73
C ASP A 52 -12.85 -5.55 6.01
N ARG A 53 -12.79 -6.41 4.99
CA ARG A 53 -12.18 -7.74 5.11
C ARG A 53 -10.68 -7.66 5.39
N LEU A 54 -9.95 -6.73 4.75
CA LEU A 54 -8.53 -6.49 5.05
C LEU A 54 -8.37 -6.09 6.52
N LYS A 55 -9.16 -5.10 6.99
CA LYS A 55 -9.15 -4.64 8.38
C LYS A 55 -9.44 -5.77 9.38
N ALA A 56 -10.46 -6.57 9.11
CA ALA A 56 -10.89 -7.66 9.98
C ALA A 56 -9.90 -8.84 10.04
N THR A 57 -9.09 -9.05 8.99
CA THR A 57 -8.20 -10.22 8.90
C THR A 57 -6.74 -9.92 9.17
N GLN A 58 -6.29 -8.68 8.95
CA GLN A 58 -4.87 -8.31 9.02
C GLN A 58 -4.51 -7.51 10.27
N PHE A 59 -5.50 -7.00 11.02
CA PHE A 59 -5.26 -6.17 12.19
C PHE A 59 -5.79 -6.84 13.46
N PRO A 60 -5.20 -6.53 14.63
CA PRO A 60 -5.74 -6.97 15.91
C PRO A 60 -7.21 -6.55 16.10
N VAL A 61 -7.97 -7.39 16.80
CA VAL A 61 -9.36 -7.07 17.14
C VAL A 61 -9.40 -5.77 17.97
N GLY A 62 -10.23 -4.81 17.52
CA GLY A 62 -10.36 -3.51 18.19
C GLY A 62 -9.25 -2.52 17.85
N ALA A 63 -8.37 -2.82 16.89
CA ALA A 63 -7.38 -1.86 16.41
C ALA A 63 -8.05 -0.59 15.87
N TYR A 64 -7.48 0.57 16.22
CA TYR A 64 -7.86 1.82 15.58
C TYR A 64 -7.32 1.84 14.14
N HIS A 65 -8.18 2.16 13.18
CA HIS A 65 -7.79 2.31 11.78
C HIS A 65 -7.79 3.78 11.39
N GLN A 66 -6.77 4.20 10.64
CA GLN A 66 -6.77 5.51 10.02
C GLN A 66 -8.03 5.68 9.14
N PRO A 67 -8.68 6.85 9.17
CA PRO A 67 -9.92 7.06 8.44
C PRO A 67 -9.71 7.12 6.92
N PHE A 68 -8.49 7.44 6.47
CA PHE A 68 -8.12 7.45 5.07
C PHE A 68 -7.25 6.23 4.76
N VAL A 69 -7.55 5.58 3.63
CA VAL A 69 -6.69 4.56 3.02
C VAL A 69 -5.78 5.26 2.03
N HIS A 70 -4.47 5.04 2.17
CA HIS A 70 -3.46 5.51 1.24
C HIS A 70 -3.47 4.63 -0.02
N VAL A 71 -3.54 5.26 -1.18
CA VAL A 71 -3.46 4.59 -2.48
C VAL A 71 -2.26 5.15 -3.21
N LEU A 72 -1.27 4.28 -3.45
CA LEU A 72 -0.02 4.60 -4.09
C LEU A 72 0.03 3.93 -5.47
N ASP A 73 0.30 4.72 -6.50
CA ASP A 73 0.56 4.24 -7.86
C ASP A 73 2.00 4.56 -8.24
N ILE A 74 2.77 3.52 -8.54
CA ILE A 74 4.21 3.58 -8.79
C ILE A 74 4.44 3.30 -10.27
N ALA A 75 5.16 4.19 -10.95
CA ALA A 75 5.54 3.98 -12.33
C ALA A 75 6.42 2.73 -12.50
N ARG A 76 6.57 2.25 -13.74
CA ARG A 76 7.38 1.07 -14.06
C ARG A 76 8.85 1.20 -13.60
N ASP A 77 9.38 2.41 -13.63
CA ASP A 77 10.72 2.81 -13.21
C ASP A 77 10.74 3.50 -11.84
N GLY A 78 9.60 3.52 -11.15
CA GLY A 78 9.48 4.03 -9.80
C GLY A 78 9.87 3.01 -8.72
N ALA A 79 10.07 3.52 -7.52
CA ALA A 79 10.45 2.70 -6.38
C ALA A 79 10.08 3.37 -5.05
N VAL A 80 9.81 2.52 -4.06
CA VAL A 80 9.82 2.90 -2.64
C VAL A 80 11.22 2.57 -2.11
N LEU A 81 11.95 3.60 -1.70
CA LEU A 81 13.28 3.52 -1.14
C LEU A 81 13.26 3.07 0.32
N PRO A 82 14.39 2.58 0.88
CA PRO A 82 14.44 2.13 2.27
C PRO A 82 14.06 3.25 3.25
N HIS A 83 12.97 3.04 3.98
CA HIS A 83 12.48 3.96 4.99
C HIS A 83 11.76 3.19 6.11
N ILE A 84 11.41 3.91 7.17
CA ILE A 84 10.55 3.43 8.25
C ILE A 84 9.40 4.42 8.33
N ASP A 85 8.17 3.92 8.22
CA ASP A 85 6.96 4.72 8.41
C ASP A 85 7.00 5.53 9.71
N SER A 86 6.40 6.73 9.67
CA SER A 86 6.38 7.61 10.83
C SER A 86 5.59 6.99 11.98
N VAL A 87 6.25 6.75 13.12
CA VAL A 87 5.62 6.30 14.37
C VAL A 87 4.56 7.26 14.92
N ARG A 88 4.50 8.50 14.40
CA ARG A 88 3.47 9.48 14.78
C ARG A 88 2.17 9.30 14.03
N TYR A 89 2.22 8.72 12.83
CA TYR A 89 1.08 8.63 11.91
C TYR A 89 0.67 7.17 11.64
N CYS A 90 1.63 6.24 11.70
CA CYS A 90 1.40 4.80 11.57
C CYS A 90 1.35 4.12 12.94
N GLY A 91 0.44 3.16 13.09
CA GLY A 91 0.34 2.31 14.29
C GLY A 91 1.35 1.18 14.27
N SER A 92 1.13 0.14 15.08
CA SER A 92 2.00 -1.04 15.15
C SER A 92 1.84 -2.01 13.98
N THR A 93 0.90 -1.78 13.06
CA THR A 93 0.59 -2.71 11.97
C THR A 93 0.34 -1.95 10.69
N ILE A 94 1.00 -2.38 9.61
CA ILE A 94 0.79 -1.90 8.25
C ILE A 94 0.34 -3.09 7.42
N SER A 95 -0.74 -2.93 6.66
CA SER A 95 -1.20 -3.94 5.72
C SER A 95 -1.53 -3.31 4.37
N GLY A 96 -1.08 -3.95 3.30
CA GLY A 96 -1.22 -3.45 1.94
C GLY A 96 -1.68 -4.53 0.98
N ILE A 97 -2.40 -4.10 -0.06
CA ILE A 97 -2.83 -4.93 -1.19
C ILE A 97 -2.00 -4.55 -2.40
N SER A 98 -1.32 -5.51 -3.02
CA SER A 98 -0.58 -5.29 -4.27
C SER A 98 -1.50 -5.53 -5.47
N LEU A 99 -1.55 -4.59 -6.40
CA LEU A 99 -2.40 -4.66 -7.61
C LEU A 99 -1.54 -4.52 -8.87
N LEU A 100 -2.11 -4.91 -10.03
CA LEU A 100 -1.60 -4.73 -11.39
C LEU A 100 -0.32 -5.50 -11.76
N SER A 101 0.75 -5.37 -10.97
CA SER A 101 2.05 -6.01 -11.22
C SER A 101 2.65 -6.56 -9.95
N ASP A 102 3.55 -7.53 -10.10
CA ASP A 102 4.32 -8.06 -8.97
C ASP A 102 5.41 -7.07 -8.53
N ALA A 103 5.80 -7.16 -7.27
CA ALA A 103 6.91 -6.40 -6.70
C ALA A 103 7.73 -7.24 -5.70
N VAL A 104 8.90 -6.74 -5.32
CA VAL A 104 9.68 -7.28 -4.19
C VAL A 104 9.78 -6.20 -3.13
N MET A 105 9.33 -6.52 -1.91
CA MET A 105 9.55 -5.69 -0.74
C MET A 105 10.71 -6.27 0.06
N ARG A 106 11.75 -5.45 0.25
CA ARG A 106 12.92 -5.82 1.04
C ARG A 106 12.84 -5.18 2.42
N LEU A 107 12.79 -6.00 3.46
CA LEU A 107 12.89 -5.56 4.84
C LEU A 107 14.34 -5.74 5.30
N VAL A 108 14.94 -4.67 5.82
CA VAL A 108 16.30 -4.69 6.37
C VAL A 108 16.24 -4.14 7.78
N HIS A 109 16.82 -4.85 8.74
CA HIS A 109 16.83 -4.37 10.11
C HIS A 109 17.60 -3.03 10.23
N ALA A 110 17.10 -2.13 11.07
CA ALA A 110 17.58 -0.75 11.12
C ALA A 110 19.05 -0.63 11.55
N LYS A 111 19.50 -1.49 12.47
CA LYS A 111 20.86 -1.48 13.04
C LYS A 111 21.77 -2.50 12.36
N ASP A 112 21.39 -3.77 12.41
CA ASP A 112 22.09 -4.85 11.71
C ASP A 112 21.62 -5.01 10.25
N LYS A 113 22.44 -4.57 9.30
CA LYS A 113 22.11 -4.63 7.86
C LYS A 113 22.27 -6.01 7.24
N GLN A 114 22.80 -6.99 7.97
CA GLN A 114 22.88 -8.38 7.52
C GLN A 114 21.55 -9.11 7.70
N LEU A 115 20.70 -8.64 8.62
CA LEU A 115 19.36 -9.16 8.80
C LEU A 115 18.43 -8.55 7.75
N MET A 116 18.15 -9.33 6.71
CA MET A 116 17.27 -8.93 5.62
C MET A 116 16.34 -10.06 5.17
N ILE A 117 15.16 -9.68 4.69
CA ILE A 117 14.20 -10.59 4.07
C ILE A 117 13.62 -9.92 2.82
N ASP A 118 13.44 -10.72 1.76
CA ASP A 118 12.76 -10.31 0.55
C ASP A 118 11.39 -10.98 0.48
N LEU A 119 10.34 -10.17 0.39
CA LEU A 119 8.96 -10.60 0.23
C LEU A 119 8.55 -10.44 -1.24
N TYR A 120 8.17 -11.53 -1.90
CA TYR A 120 7.62 -11.46 -3.25
C TYR A 120 6.13 -11.13 -3.20
N LEU A 121 5.82 -9.87 -3.48
CA LEU A 121 4.48 -9.32 -3.51
C LEU A 121 3.86 -9.58 -4.88
N LYS A 122 3.23 -10.74 -5.04
CA LYS A 122 2.50 -11.06 -6.27
C LYS A 122 1.33 -10.09 -6.46
N ARG A 123 0.96 -9.81 -7.70
CA ARG A 123 -0.30 -9.17 -8.07
C ARG A 123 -1.46 -9.84 -7.32
N ARG A 124 -2.31 -9.03 -6.70
CA ARG A 124 -3.43 -9.39 -5.79
C ARG A 124 -3.03 -9.95 -4.43
N SER A 125 -1.75 -9.99 -4.08
CA SER A 125 -1.33 -10.41 -2.74
C SER A 125 -1.65 -9.37 -1.68
N VAL A 126 -1.69 -9.83 -0.44
CA VAL A 126 -1.80 -9.00 0.77
C VAL A 126 -0.54 -9.24 1.58
N TYR A 127 0.05 -8.17 2.09
CA TYR A 127 1.14 -8.26 3.05
C TYR A 127 0.75 -7.54 4.34
N THR A 128 1.36 -7.97 5.44
CA THR A 128 1.21 -7.37 6.76
C THR A 128 2.56 -7.32 7.45
N ILE A 129 2.91 -6.16 7.98
CA ILE A 129 4.11 -5.90 8.79
C ILE A 129 3.64 -5.49 10.18
N THR A 130 4.18 -6.11 11.21
CA THR A 130 3.87 -5.84 12.63
C THR A 130 5.10 -5.97 13.51
#